data_AF-A0A1G6JHD6-F1
#
_entry.id   AF-A0A1G6JHD6-F1
#
_cell.length_a   1.000
_cell.length_b   1.000
_cell.length_c   1.000
_cell.angle_alpha   90.00
_cell.angle_beta   90.00
_cell.angle_gamma   90.00
#
_symmetry.space_group_name_H-M   'P 1'
#
loop_
_entity.id
_entity.type
_entity.pdbx_description
1 polymer ?
#
loop_
_entity_poly.entity_id
_entity_poly.type
_entity_poly.pdbx_seq_one_letter_code
_entity_poly.pdbx_strand_id
1 'polypeptide(L)'
;MGRSRNRDADELAVHRAFVRRLTETCEAAARGDLEARAVPVEGSDAVAELVALQHGVNRTLDVSDAFVRESRAALASAAEGRFHRKVLLTGLQGAYRQAATDINAARDAMQQTAGRVTEAQISRLRLADDFESVVLAMSEQVATAATEMSASAAGLTTAAEAAASEVGNATETLASLTRTSAEIRQVIALIESVAAQTRLLALNATIEAARAGEAGKGFAVVASEVKDLADQTAQATERVTAQVEAIRAACDDVTAVMGTVGTTVADMNGLVDGIAAAVDGSASLGATATDVTGLSQMAEKLRSEATGFLAEMRR
;
A
#
# COMPACT_ATOMS: atom_id res chain seq x y z
N MET A 1 72.82 -42.53 74.67
CA MET A 1 71.61 -42.96 73.92
C MET A 1 70.31 -42.30 74.35
N GLY A 2 70.11 -41.84 75.61
CA GLY A 2 68.85 -41.22 76.05
C GLY A 2 68.54 -39.79 75.53
N ARG A 3 69.57 -38.96 75.23
CA ARG A 3 69.39 -37.57 74.75
C ARG A 3 68.98 -37.44 73.28
N SER A 4 69.18 -38.47 72.45
CA SER A 4 68.75 -38.48 71.04
C SER A 4 67.26 -38.80 70.95
N ARG A 5 66.79 -39.83 71.67
CA ARG A 5 65.38 -40.25 71.69
C ARG A 5 64.40 -39.20 72.19
N ASN A 6 64.81 -38.33 73.12
CA ASN A 6 63.93 -37.26 73.62
C ASN A 6 63.78 -36.12 72.61
N ARG A 7 64.85 -35.82 71.86
CA ARG A 7 64.82 -34.83 70.77
C ARG A 7 63.91 -35.27 69.62
N ASP A 8 64.01 -36.53 69.23
CA ASP A 8 63.19 -37.10 68.15
C ASP A 8 61.69 -37.13 68.53
N ALA A 9 61.37 -37.30 69.81
CA ALA A 9 59.98 -37.30 70.31
C ALA A 9 59.38 -35.89 70.36
N ASP A 10 60.15 -34.89 70.80
CA ASP A 10 59.74 -33.49 70.83
C ASP A 10 59.55 -32.94 69.40
N GLU A 11 60.45 -33.28 68.48
CA GLU A 11 60.34 -32.92 67.06
C GLU A 11 59.11 -33.56 66.40
N LEU A 12 58.83 -34.83 66.68
CA LEU A 12 57.62 -35.51 66.19
C LEU A 12 56.33 -34.89 66.73
N ALA A 13 56.34 -34.38 67.98
CA ALA A 13 55.19 -33.71 68.58
C ALA A 13 54.86 -32.39 67.86
N VAL A 14 55.88 -31.59 67.53
CA VAL A 14 55.74 -30.35 66.73
C VAL A 14 55.14 -30.67 65.35
N HIS A 15 55.65 -31.68 64.66
CA HIS A 15 55.13 -32.10 63.35
C HIS A 15 53.66 -32.56 63.43
N ARG A 16 53.27 -33.34 64.44
CA ARG A 16 51.88 -33.79 64.62
C ARG A 16 50.92 -32.62 64.90
N ALA A 17 51.33 -31.70 65.77
CA ALA A 17 50.51 -30.53 66.10
C ALA A 17 50.36 -29.60 64.88
N PHE A 18 51.43 -29.39 64.12
CA PHE A 18 51.39 -28.62 62.87
C PHE A 18 50.46 -29.26 61.83
N VAL A 19 50.60 -30.57 61.56
CA VAL A 19 49.76 -31.27 60.57
C VAL A 19 48.29 -31.22 60.97
N ARG A 20 47.97 -31.42 62.26
CA ARG A 20 46.59 -31.29 62.76
C ARG A 20 46.04 -29.90 62.49
N ARG A 21 46.78 -28.85 62.84
CA ARG A 21 46.34 -27.46 62.63
C ARG A 21 46.15 -27.14 61.15
N LEU A 22 47.08 -27.57 60.29
CA LEU A 22 46.98 -27.36 58.85
C LEU A 22 45.76 -28.11 58.27
N THR A 23 45.49 -29.32 58.76
CA THR A 23 44.30 -30.11 58.38
C THR A 23 43.02 -29.37 58.75
N GLU A 24 42.92 -28.84 59.97
CA GLU A 24 41.77 -28.02 60.40
C GLU A 24 41.54 -26.81 59.48
N THR A 25 42.61 -26.11 59.08
CA THR A 25 42.53 -24.99 58.12
C THR A 25 42.08 -25.45 56.73
N CYS A 26 42.64 -26.53 56.20
CA CYS A 26 42.25 -27.09 54.90
C CYS A 26 40.79 -27.56 54.90
N GLU A 27 40.31 -28.17 55.99
CA GLU A 27 38.91 -28.55 56.15
C GLU A 27 37.96 -27.35 56.21
N ALA A 28 38.36 -26.27 56.89
CA ALA A 28 37.60 -25.03 56.90
C ALA A 28 37.50 -24.42 55.49
N ALA A 29 38.62 -24.34 54.79
CA ALA A 29 38.66 -23.87 53.41
C ALA A 29 37.83 -24.74 52.46
N ALA A 30 37.84 -26.06 52.63
CA ALA A 30 37.02 -26.99 51.85
C ALA A 30 35.51 -26.78 52.06
N ARG A 31 35.11 -26.23 53.22
CA ARG A 31 33.71 -25.82 53.49
C ARG A 31 33.39 -24.40 53.00
N GLY A 32 34.34 -23.71 52.37
CA GLY A 32 34.17 -22.35 51.84
C GLY A 32 34.63 -21.23 52.77
N ASP A 33 35.21 -21.54 53.93
CA ASP A 33 35.84 -20.52 54.79
C ASP A 33 37.26 -20.22 54.28
N LEU A 34 37.34 -19.29 53.33
CA LEU A 34 38.60 -18.82 52.77
C LEU A 34 39.30 -17.77 53.66
N GLU A 35 38.70 -17.37 54.79
CA GLU A 35 39.29 -16.46 55.78
C GLU A 35 40.04 -17.24 56.88
N ALA A 36 39.86 -18.57 56.97
CA ALA A 36 40.63 -19.44 57.85
C ALA A 36 42.15 -19.34 57.58
N ARG A 37 42.97 -19.31 58.64
CA ARG A 37 44.44 -19.24 58.53
C ARG A 37 45.12 -20.30 59.37
N ALA A 38 46.15 -20.92 58.81
CA ALA A 38 47.05 -21.78 59.57
C ALA A 38 47.93 -20.87 60.45
N VAL A 39 47.81 -21.02 61.76
CA VAL A 39 48.56 -20.26 62.78
C VAL A 39 49.85 -21.03 63.14
N PRO A 40 50.99 -20.36 63.41
CA PRO A 40 52.21 -21.04 63.81
C PRO A 40 52.00 -21.91 65.04
N VAL A 41 52.64 -23.08 65.07
CA VAL A 41 52.66 -23.96 66.24
C VAL A 41 53.98 -23.73 66.97
N GLU A 42 53.99 -23.82 68.30
CA GLU A 42 55.21 -23.66 69.08
C GLU A 42 56.30 -24.64 68.62
N GLY A 43 57.49 -24.12 68.31
CA GLY A 43 58.62 -24.89 67.77
C GLY A 43 58.58 -25.17 66.26
N SER A 44 57.52 -24.79 65.54
CA SER A 44 57.45 -24.99 64.07
C SER A 44 58.32 -23.98 63.28
N ASP A 45 58.66 -22.86 63.89
CA ASP A 45 59.55 -21.82 63.35
C ASP A 45 60.98 -22.29 63.14
N ALA A 46 61.42 -23.28 63.93
CA ALA A 46 62.72 -23.92 63.79
C ALA A 46 62.83 -24.85 62.56
N VAL A 47 61.72 -25.18 61.91
CA VAL A 47 61.67 -26.08 60.73
C VAL A 47 61.20 -25.29 59.50
N ALA A 48 62.15 -24.97 58.61
CA ALA A 48 61.90 -24.10 57.45
C ALA A 48 60.79 -24.63 56.53
N GLU A 49 60.69 -25.94 56.36
CA GLU A 49 59.68 -26.60 55.53
C GLU A 49 58.25 -26.41 56.08
N LEU A 50 58.06 -26.45 57.40
CA LEU A 50 56.76 -26.24 58.03
C LEU A 50 56.30 -24.79 57.86
N VAL A 51 57.20 -23.83 58.05
CA VAL A 51 56.93 -22.41 57.79
C VAL A 51 56.61 -22.16 56.32
N ALA A 52 57.36 -22.77 55.40
CA ALA A 52 57.12 -22.64 53.96
C ALA A 52 55.76 -23.22 53.57
N LEU A 53 55.37 -24.38 54.12
CA LEU A 53 54.09 -25.01 53.88
C LEU A 53 52.92 -24.18 54.43
N GLN A 54 53.04 -23.66 55.66
CA GLN A 54 52.06 -22.76 56.26
C GLN A 54 51.82 -21.52 55.40
N HIS A 55 52.91 -20.83 55.01
CA HIS A 55 52.82 -19.68 54.13
C HIS A 55 52.25 -20.05 52.75
N GLY A 56 52.57 -21.23 52.22
CA GLY A 56 52.01 -21.72 50.96
C GLY A 56 50.49 -21.90 51.00
N VAL A 57 49.97 -22.53 52.05
CA VAL A 57 48.53 -22.71 52.25
C VAL A 57 47.85 -21.36 52.47
N ASN A 58 48.35 -20.51 53.36
CA ASN A 58 47.76 -19.20 53.62
C ASN A 58 47.75 -18.32 52.35
N ARG A 59 48.83 -18.29 51.56
CA ARG A 59 48.84 -17.56 50.26
C ARG A 59 47.80 -18.09 49.28
N THR A 60 47.56 -19.41 49.26
CA THR A 60 46.54 -20.01 48.39
C THR A 60 45.14 -19.57 48.83
N LEU A 61 44.89 -19.50 50.13
CA LEU A 61 43.64 -19.00 50.69
C LEU A 61 43.45 -17.50 50.44
N ASP A 62 44.50 -16.68 50.59
CA ASP A 62 44.46 -15.24 50.31
C ASP A 62 44.09 -14.96 48.84
N VAL A 63 44.74 -15.65 47.89
CA VAL A 63 44.45 -15.49 46.45
C VAL A 63 43.05 -16.02 46.11
N SER A 64 42.62 -17.12 46.74
CA SER A 64 41.28 -17.67 46.54
C SER A 64 40.19 -16.73 47.06
N ASP A 65 40.35 -16.19 48.28
CA ASP A 65 39.40 -15.24 48.88
C ASP A 65 39.32 -13.97 48.03
N ALA A 66 40.46 -13.38 47.67
CA ALA A 66 40.52 -12.20 46.84
C ALA A 66 39.84 -12.42 45.47
N PHE A 67 40.11 -13.56 44.81
CA PHE A 67 39.49 -13.91 43.55
C PHE A 67 37.98 -14.09 43.66
N VAL A 68 37.50 -14.82 44.67
CA VAL A 68 36.06 -15.06 44.89
C VAL A 68 35.33 -13.75 45.20
N ARG A 69 35.89 -12.94 46.09
CA ARG A 69 35.31 -11.65 46.50
C ARG A 69 35.21 -10.68 45.33
N GLU A 70 36.28 -10.55 44.54
CA GLU A 70 36.30 -9.61 43.41
C GLU A 70 35.45 -10.11 42.23
N SER A 71 35.51 -11.39 41.90
CA SER A 71 34.67 -11.99 40.85
C SER A 71 33.19 -11.85 41.17
N ARG A 72 32.79 -12.11 42.43
CA ARG A 72 31.40 -11.92 42.88
C ARG A 72 30.95 -10.48 42.70
N ALA A 73 31.78 -9.52 43.08
CA ALA A 73 31.40 -8.11 43.02
C ALA A 73 31.30 -7.59 41.57
N ALA A 74 32.22 -8.01 40.69
CA ALA A 74 32.16 -7.68 39.26
C ALA A 74 30.93 -8.31 38.58
N LEU A 75 30.66 -9.58 38.84
CA LEU A 75 29.51 -10.29 38.27
C LEU A 75 28.18 -9.75 38.80
N ALA A 76 28.08 -9.42 40.08
CA ALA A 76 26.88 -8.77 40.64
C ALA A 76 26.59 -7.43 39.98
N SER A 77 27.62 -6.60 39.78
CA SER A 77 27.48 -5.32 39.07
C SER A 77 27.04 -5.53 37.62
N ALA A 78 27.61 -6.51 36.92
CA ALA A 78 27.22 -6.85 35.54
C ALA A 78 25.78 -7.39 35.45
N ALA A 79 25.33 -8.17 36.44
CA ALA A 79 23.96 -8.67 36.52
C ALA A 79 22.92 -7.55 36.68
N GLU A 80 23.31 -6.44 37.32
CA GLU A 80 22.50 -5.22 37.42
C GLU A 80 22.64 -4.30 36.19
N GLY A 81 23.29 -4.75 35.10
CA GLY A 81 23.54 -3.95 33.90
C GLY A 81 24.60 -2.86 34.07
N ARG A 82 25.28 -2.83 35.22
CA ARG A 82 26.33 -1.85 35.54
C ARG A 82 27.69 -2.44 35.24
N PHE A 83 28.19 -2.23 34.03
CA PHE A 83 29.43 -2.89 33.62
C PHE A 83 30.68 -2.25 34.23
N HIS A 84 30.72 -0.98 34.66
CA HIS A 84 31.96 -0.27 35.08
C HIS A 84 32.98 -1.01 35.97
N ARG A 85 32.59 -1.98 36.81
CA ARG A 85 33.49 -2.76 37.66
C ARG A 85 34.17 -3.92 36.90
N LYS A 86 35.48 -4.07 37.09
CA LYS A 86 36.31 -5.16 36.52
C LYS A 86 37.01 -5.92 37.64
N VAL A 87 37.26 -7.21 37.42
CA VAL A 87 38.09 -8.01 38.32
C VAL A 87 39.53 -7.53 38.23
N LEU A 88 40.12 -7.17 39.38
CA LEU A 88 41.50 -6.74 39.47
C LEU A 88 42.44 -7.93 39.22
N LEU A 89 43.36 -7.77 38.26
CA LEU A 89 44.32 -8.83 37.90
C LEU A 89 45.58 -8.81 38.77
N THR A 90 45.80 -7.74 39.52
CA THR A 90 46.97 -7.55 40.38
C THR A 90 47.02 -8.62 41.47
N GLY A 91 48.15 -9.30 41.62
CA GLY A 91 48.33 -10.38 42.60
C GLY A 91 47.79 -11.76 42.16
N LEU A 92 46.95 -11.82 41.12
CA LEU A 92 46.50 -13.09 40.54
C LEU A 92 47.53 -13.66 39.57
N GLN A 93 47.73 -14.98 39.61
CA GLN A 93 48.65 -15.72 38.75
C GLN A 93 47.99 -17.02 38.26
N GLY A 94 48.52 -17.58 37.17
CA GLY A 94 48.06 -18.86 36.62
C GLY A 94 46.56 -18.90 36.35
N ALA A 95 45.90 -19.95 36.85
CA ALA A 95 44.47 -20.19 36.64
C ALA A 95 43.58 -19.03 37.14
N TYR A 96 43.90 -18.41 38.27
CA TYR A 96 43.12 -17.27 38.79
C TYR A 96 43.17 -16.06 37.86
N ARG A 97 44.36 -15.76 37.30
CA ARG A 97 44.51 -14.66 36.34
C ARG A 97 43.76 -14.94 35.05
N GLN A 98 43.81 -16.18 34.56
CA GLN A 98 43.09 -16.57 33.35
C GLN A 98 41.58 -16.40 33.56
N ALA A 99 41.03 -16.97 34.64
CA ALA A 99 39.60 -16.86 34.94
C ALA A 99 39.15 -15.39 35.13
N ALA A 100 39.95 -14.56 35.81
CA ALA A 100 39.64 -13.13 35.96
C ALA A 100 39.64 -12.38 34.62
N THR A 101 40.57 -12.75 33.71
CA THR A 101 40.60 -12.22 32.35
C THR A 101 39.34 -12.62 31.57
N ASP A 102 38.93 -13.88 31.66
CA ASP A 102 37.74 -14.38 30.98
C ASP A 102 36.46 -13.72 31.50
N ILE A 103 36.34 -13.49 32.82
CA ILE A 103 35.23 -12.74 33.42
C ILE A 103 35.19 -11.31 32.89
N ASN A 104 36.34 -10.63 32.83
CA ASN A 104 36.42 -9.27 32.29
C ASN A 104 36.04 -9.23 30.80
N ALA A 105 36.47 -10.21 30.00
CA ALA A 105 36.10 -10.32 28.60
C ALA A 105 34.60 -10.57 28.41
N ALA A 106 33.99 -11.46 29.22
CA ALA A 106 32.55 -11.70 29.20
C ALA A 106 31.76 -10.44 29.57
N ARG A 107 32.20 -9.70 30.59
CA ARG A 107 31.61 -8.40 30.98
C ARG A 107 31.72 -7.36 29.86
N ASP A 108 32.85 -7.28 29.16
CA ASP A 108 33.04 -6.37 28.02
C ASP A 108 32.06 -6.74 26.87
N ALA A 109 31.89 -8.03 26.58
CA ALA A 109 30.92 -8.52 25.59
C ALA A 109 29.45 -8.24 25.99
N MET A 110 29.12 -8.39 27.27
CA MET A 110 27.79 -8.03 27.80
C MET A 110 27.52 -6.53 27.66
N GLN A 111 28.51 -5.67 27.96
CA GLN A 111 28.39 -4.23 27.78
C GLN A 111 28.12 -3.87 26.31
N GLN A 112 28.85 -4.48 25.37
CA GLN A 112 28.64 -4.25 23.95
C GLN A 112 27.25 -4.69 23.50
N THR A 113 26.79 -5.85 23.99
CA THR A 113 25.45 -6.37 23.70
C THR A 113 24.37 -5.44 24.23
N ALA A 114 24.49 -4.95 25.47
CA ALA A 114 23.58 -3.98 26.06
C ALA A 114 23.52 -2.66 25.26
N GLY A 115 24.68 -2.20 24.76
CA GLY A 115 24.76 -1.04 23.86
C GLY A 115 23.99 -1.27 22.56
N ARG A 116 24.23 -2.41 21.89
CA ARG A 116 23.51 -2.79 20.65
C ARG A 116 22.01 -2.92 20.85
N VAL A 117 21.57 -3.45 21.99
CA VAL A 117 20.13 -3.54 22.33
C VAL A 117 19.52 -2.14 22.46
N THR A 118 20.21 -1.22 23.13
CA THR A 118 19.76 0.18 23.25
C THR A 118 19.68 0.88 21.89
N GLU A 119 20.71 0.73 21.05
CA GLU A 119 20.72 1.29 19.70
C GLU A 119 19.59 0.71 18.83
N ALA A 120 19.38 -0.60 18.89
CA ALA A 120 18.28 -1.27 18.18
C ALA A 120 16.91 -0.78 18.66
N GLN A 121 16.73 -0.54 19.96
CA GLN A 121 15.50 0.05 20.51
C GLN A 121 15.25 1.46 19.99
N ILE A 122 16.28 2.32 19.98
CA ILE A 122 16.17 3.68 19.41
C ILE A 122 15.83 3.62 17.91
N SER A 123 16.49 2.73 17.17
CA SER A 123 16.22 2.54 15.74
C SER A 123 14.80 2.04 15.48
N ARG A 124 14.29 1.12 16.31
CA ARG A 124 12.92 0.59 16.22
C ARG A 124 11.88 1.70 16.42
N LEU A 125 12.09 2.58 17.41
CA LEU A 125 11.18 3.69 17.67
C LEU A 125 11.17 4.70 16.53
N ARG A 126 12.34 5.07 15.98
CA ARG A 126 12.41 5.95 14.80
C ARG A 126 11.70 5.35 13.59
N LEU A 127 11.90 4.05 13.33
CA LEU A 127 11.23 3.36 12.23
C LEU A 127 9.71 3.37 12.42
N ALA A 128 9.22 3.24 13.66
CA ALA A 128 7.79 3.36 13.95
C ALA A 128 7.28 4.78 13.63
N ASP A 129 8.00 5.83 14.04
CA ASP A 129 7.60 7.22 13.77
C ASP A 129 7.59 7.53 12.25
N ASP A 130 8.61 7.07 11.52
CA ASP A 130 8.69 7.23 10.06
C ASP A 130 7.56 6.46 9.37
N PHE A 131 7.29 5.23 9.81
CA PHE A 131 6.20 4.41 9.28
C PHE A 131 4.84 5.05 9.53
N GLU A 132 4.60 5.62 10.73
CA GLU A 132 3.38 6.35 11.06
C GLU A 132 3.16 7.52 10.12
N SER A 133 4.17 8.35 9.92
CA SER A 133 4.12 9.51 9.03
C SER A 133 3.75 9.10 7.59
N VAL A 134 4.44 8.08 7.05
CA VAL A 134 4.19 7.60 5.69
C VAL A 134 2.78 7.02 5.53
N VAL A 135 2.34 6.17 6.45
CA VAL A 135 1.03 5.52 6.32
C VAL A 135 -0.13 6.50 6.52
N LEU A 136 0.00 7.47 7.44
CA LEU A 136 -1.01 8.51 7.60
C LEU A 136 -1.12 9.38 6.35
N ALA A 137 0.02 9.82 5.80
CA ALA A 137 0.03 10.59 4.55
C ALA A 137 -0.57 9.82 3.37
N MET A 138 -0.24 8.53 3.24
CA MET A 138 -0.83 7.68 2.20
C MET A 138 -2.34 7.49 2.41
N SER A 139 -2.80 7.29 3.65
CA SER A 139 -4.22 7.13 3.96
C SER A 139 -5.01 8.40 3.60
N GLU A 140 -4.47 9.57 3.91
CA GLU A 140 -5.06 10.87 3.56
C GLU A 140 -5.11 11.10 2.04
N GLN A 141 -4.03 10.74 1.32
CA GLN A 141 -4.00 10.81 -0.14
C GLN A 141 -5.05 9.89 -0.78
N VAL A 142 -5.19 8.65 -0.31
CA VAL A 142 -6.21 7.72 -0.83
C VAL A 142 -7.62 8.23 -0.54
N ALA A 143 -7.87 8.77 0.66
CA ALA A 143 -9.18 9.36 1.01
C ALA A 143 -9.53 10.58 0.14
N THR A 144 -8.54 11.44 -0.14
CA THR A 144 -8.70 12.60 -1.02
C THR A 144 -9.00 12.14 -2.45
N ALA A 145 -8.20 11.21 -2.99
CA ALA A 145 -8.41 10.66 -4.33
C ALA A 145 -9.78 9.97 -4.48
N ALA A 146 -10.23 9.24 -3.45
CA ALA A 146 -11.56 8.65 -3.42
C ALA A 146 -12.66 9.71 -3.51
N THR A 147 -12.53 10.80 -2.75
CA THR A 147 -13.48 11.93 -2.76
C THR A 147 -13.53 12.61 -4.13
N GLU A 148 -12.36 12.87 -4.74
CA GLU A 148 -12.26 13.47 -6.07
C GLU A 148 -12.82 12.56 -7.17
N MET A 149 -12.61 11.24 -7.06
CA MET A 149 -13.20 10.26 -7.97
C MET A 149 -14.72 10.22 -7.85
N SER A 150 -15.29 10.25 -6.64
CA SER A 150 -16.75 10.31 -6.46
C SER A 150 -17.34 11.60 -7.05
N ALA A 151 -16.69 12.74 -6.84
CA ALA A 151 -17.13 14.01 -7.43
C ALA A 151 -17.09 13.97 -8.97
N SER A 152 -16.02 13.39 -9.52
CA SER A 152 -15.85 13.22 -10.97
C SER A 152 -16.90 12.27 -11.55
N ALA A 153 -17.19 11.16 -10.87
CA ALA A 153 -18.24 10.21 -11.25
C ALA A 153 -19.61 10.88 -11.30
N ALA A 154 -19.98 11.63 -10.25
CA ALA A 154 -21.24 12.37 -10.22
C ALA A 154 -21.35 13.42 -11.35
N GLY A 155 -20.24 14.10 -11.66
CA GLY A 155 -20.16 15.02 -12.80
C GLY A 155 -20.36 14.31 -14.15
N LEU A 156 -19.76 13.13 -14.31
CA LEU A 156 -19.93 12.31 -15.51
C LEU A 156 -21.36 11.77 -15.66
N THR A 157 -22.02 11.34 -14.57
CA THR A 157 -23.44 10.95 -14.61
C THR A 157 -24.30 12.09 -15.14
N THR A 158 -24.11 13.29 -14.58
CA THR A 158 -24.87 14.48 -14.98
C THR A 158 -24.65 14.81 -16.47
N ALA A 159 -23.39 14.72 -16.94
CA ALA A 159 -23.04 14.96 -18.33
C ALA A 159 -23.64 13.89 -19.28
N ALA A 160 -23.64 12.62 -18.87
CA ALA A 160 -24.22 11.53 -19.65
C ALA A 160 -25.76 11.64 -19.74
N GLU A 161 -26.44 12.01 -18.65
CA GLU A 161 -27.88 12.29 -18.65
C GLU A 161 -28.24 13.46 -19.59
N ALA A 162 -27.46 14.55 -19.54
CA ALA A 162 -27.64 15.68 -20.45
C ALA A 162 -27.45 15.25 -21.92
N ALA A 163 -26.39 14.49 -22.23
CA ALA A 163 -26.15 13.98 -23.57
C ALA A 163 -27.26 13.04 -24.06
N ALA A 164 -27.78 12.16 -23.19
CA ALA A 164 -28.90 11.28 -23.52
C ALA A 164 -30.17 12.09 -23.87
N SER A 165 -30.44 13.16 -23.12
CA SER A 165 -31.55 14.08 -23.40
C SER A 165 -31.38 14.79 -24.75
N GLU A 166 -30.18 15.29 -25.06
CA GLU A 166 -29.89 15.92 -26.36
C GLU A 166 -30.06 14.95 -27.54
N VAL A 167 -29.59 13.70 -27.40
CA VAL A 167 -29.80 12.65 -28.41
C VAL A 167 -31.29 12.36 -28.62
N GLY A 168 -32.08 12.34 -27.54
CA GLY A 168 -33.54 12.20 -27.60
C GLY A 168 -34.20 13.33 -28.40
N ASN A 169 -33.87 14.58 -28.08
CA ASN A 169 -34.40 15.77 -28.77
C ASN A 169 -34.00 15.82 -30.26
N ALA A 170 -32.75 15.46 -30.57
CA ALA A 170 -32.26 15.37 -31.95
C ALA A 170 -33.03 14.30 -32.74
N THR A 171 -33.27 13.13 -32.13
CA THR A 171 -34.03 12.04 -32.75
C THR A 171 -35.48 12.43 -33.04
N GLU A 172 -36.14 13.14 -32.12
CA GLU A 172 -37.49 13.66 -32.33
C GLU A 172 -37.54 14.69 -33.47
N THR A 173 -36.55 15.59 -33.52
CA THR A 173 -36.43 16.59 -34.58
C THR A 173 -36.26 15.94 -35.96
N LEU A 174 -35.41 14.91 -36.06
CA LEU A 174 -35.20 14.14 -37.30
C LEU A 174 -36.44 13.37 -37.72
N ALA A 175 -37.19 12.80 -36.77
CA ALA A 175 -38.46 12.14 -37.06
C ALA A 175 -39.49 13.13 -37.63
N SER A 176 -39.57 14.33 -37.05
CA SER A 176 -40.43 15.40 -37.56
C SER A 176 -40.01 15.84 -38.97
N LEU A 177 -38.70 16.01 -39.21
CA LEU A 177 -38.16 16.41 -40.51
C LEU A 177 -38.47 15.36 -41.59
N THR A 178 -38.32 14.08 -41.25
CA THR A 178 -38.65 12.95 -42.15
C THR A 178 -40.13 12.94 -42.53
N ARG A 179 -41.03 13.19 -41.56
CA ARG A 179 -42.47 13.34 -41.84
C ARG A 179 -42.75 14.52 -42.76
N THR A 180 -42.18 15.70 -42.47
CA THR A 180 -42.35 16.90 -43.31
C THR A 180 -41.86 16.67 -44.74
N SER A 181 -40.71 16.00 -44.92
CA SER A 181 -40.21 15.61 -46.25
C SER A 181 -41.16 14.66 -46.99
N ALA A 182 -41.84 13.76 -46.27
CA ALA A 182 -42.85 12.88 -46.86
C ALA A 182 -44.12 13.64 -47.28
N GLU A 183 -44.57 14.63 -46.50
CA GLU A 183 -45.69 15.51 -46.85
C GLU A 183 -45.37 16.38 -48.07
N ILE A 184 -44.17 16.98 -48.13
CA ILE A 184 -43.71 17.75 -49.29
C ILE A 184 -43.73 16.90 -50.57
N ARG A 185 -43.31 15.63 -50.49
CA ARG A 185 -43.35 14.70 -51.61
C ARG A 185 -44.76 14.43 -52.12
N GLN A 186 -45.75 14.32 -51.23
CA GLN A 186 -47.16 14.19 -51.64
C GLN A 186 -47.65 15.43 -52.40
N VAL A 187 -47.25 16.63 -51.94
CA VAL A 187 -47.57 17.89 -52.64
C VAL A 187 -46.91 17.95 -54.01
N ILE A 188 -45.64 17.55 -54.12
CA ILE A 188 -44.92 17.53 -55.40
C ILE A 188 -45.59 16.57 -56.40
N ALA A 189 -45.97 15.37 -55.95
CA ALA A 189 -46.68 14.40 -56.79
C ALA A 189 -48.03 14.95 -57.30
N LEU A 190 -48.74 15.72 -56.47
CA LEU A 190 -49.95 16.42 -56.89
C LEU A 190 -49.64 17.49 -57.97
N ILE A 191 -48.61 18.32 -57.77
CA ILE A 191 -48.20 19.34 -58.74
C ILE A 191 -47.81 18.70 -60.08
N GLU A 192 -47.07 17.59 -60.04
CA GLU A 192 -46.69 16.83 -61.23
C GLU A 192 -47.92 16.32 -61.98
N SER A 193 -48.93 15.79 -61.26
CA SER A 193 -50.19 15.36 -61.86
C SER A 193 -50.98 16.51 -62.51
N VAL A 194 -50.97 17.70 -61.88
CA VAL A 194 -51.62 18.91 -62.40
C VAL A 194 -50.88 19.41 -63.64
N ALA A 195 -49.54 19.42 -63.64
CA ALA A 195 -48.74 19.78 -64.79
C ALA A 195 -48.98 18.84 -65.98
N ALA A 196 -49.03 17.53 -65.73
CA ALA A 196 -49.34 16.54 -66.76
C ALA A 196 -50.76 16.73 -67.35
N GLN A 197 -51.76 17.00 -66.50
CA GLN A 197 -53.13 17.28 -66.95
C GLN A 197 -53.21 18.59 -67.75
N THR A 198 -52.50 19.63 -67.30
CA THR A 198 -52.42 20.92 -67.98
C THR A 198 -51.76 20.79 -69.35
N ARG A 199 -50.69 20.00 -69.45
CA ARG A 199 -50.02 19.67 -70.72
C ARG A 199 -50.98 18.96 -71.69
N LEU A 200 -51.80 18.04 -71.21
CA LEU A 200 -52.82 17.36 -72.02
C LEU A 200 -53.93 18.31 -72.49
N LEU A 201 -54.41 19.20 -71.61
CA LEU A 201 -55.40 20.22 -71.97
C LEU A 201 -54.85 21.20 -73.03
N ALA A 202 -53.61 21.65 -72.85
CA ALA A 202 -52.91 22.50 -73.80
C ALA A 202 -52.74 21.82 -75.16
N LEU A 203 -52.37 20.54 -75.18
CA LEU A 203 -52.26 19.75 -76.40
C LEU A 203 -53.61 19.65 -77.14
N ASN A 204 -54.70 19.36 -76.43
CA ASN A 204 -56.04 19.32 -77.01
C ASN A 204 -56.45 20.69 -77.58
N ALA A 205 -56.12 21.79 -76.87
CA ALA A 205 -56.36 23.14 -77.36
C ALA A 205 -55.53 23.47 -78.61
N THR A 206 -54.27 23.04 -78.69
CA THR A 206 -53.44 23.18 -79.90
C THR A 206 -54.05 22.43 -81.09
N ILE A 207 -54.58 21.22 -80.87
CA ILE A 207 -55.26 20.43 -81.91
C ILE A 207 -56.51 21.15 -82.43
N GLU A 208 -57.36 21.66 -81.53
CA GLU A 208 -58.59 22.33 -81.93
C GLU A 208 -58.31 23.70 -82.58
N ALA A 209 -57.29 24.42 -82.11
CA ALA A 209 -56.82 25.65 -82.74
C ALA A 209 -56.31 25.42 -84.17
N ALA A 210 -55.58 24.31 -84.41
CA ALA A 210 -55.18 23.91 -85.76
C ALA A 210 -56.39 23.56 -86.65
N ARG A 211 -57.43 22.95 -86.06
CA ARG A 211 -58.67 22.60 -86.75
C ARG A 211 -59.50 23.81 -87.17
N ALA A 212 -59.44 24.90 -86.41
CA ALA A 212 -60.11 26.17 -86.72
C ALA A 212 -59.39 27.01 -87.81
N GLY A 213 -58.22 26.59 -88.31
CA GLY A 213 -57.51 27.27 -89.40
C GLY A 213 -57.02 28.68 -89.03
N GLU A 214 -57.20 29.66 -89.93
CA GLU A 214 -56.78 31.06 -89.72
C GLU A 214 -57.41 31.70 -88.46
N ALA A 215 -58.64 31.34 -88.11
CA ALA A 215 -59.34 31.88 -86.95
C ALA A 215 -58.75 31.39 -85.60
N GLY A 216 -58.01 30.28 -85.62
CA GLY A 216 -57.43 29.65 -84.43
C GLY A 216 -55.99 30.09 -84.10
N LYS A 217 -55.33 30.88 -84.94
CA LYS A 217 -53.90 31.23 -84.76
C LYS A 217 -53.56 31.83 -83.39
N GLY A 218 -54.39 32.75 -82.88
CA GLY A 218 -54.18 33.34 -81.55
C GLY A 218 -54.31 32.32 -80.42
N PHE A 219 -55.28 31.41 -80.53
CA PHE A 219 -55.45 30.30 -79.57
C PHE A 219 -54.30 29.28 -79.64
N ALA A 220 -53.74 29.04 -80.84
CA ALA A 220 -52.61 28.13 -81.01
C ALA A 220 -51.36 28.63 -80.27
N VAL A 221 -51.09 29.95 -80.30
CA VAL A 221 -49.97 30.57 -79.55
C VAL A 221 -50.16 30.40 -78.05
N VAL A 222 -51.35 30.71 -77.52
CA VAL A 222 -51.64 30.55 -76.09
C VAL A 222 -51.54 29.08 -75.67
N ALA A 223 -52.05 28.15 -76.47
CA ALA A 223 -51.95 26.72 -76.17
C ALA A 223 -50.49 26.22 -76.15
N SER A 224 -49.62 26.73 -77.03
CA SER A 224 -48.19 26.44 -77.00
C SER A 224 -47.53 26.97 -75.72
N GLU A 225 -47.82 28.22 -75.34
CA GLU A 225 -47.25 28.84 -74.14
C GLU A 225 -47.66 28.07 -72.87
N VAL A 226 -48.93 27.65 -72.77
CA VAL A 226 -49.42 26.84 -71.65
C VAL A 226 -48.75 25.47 -71.61
N LYS A 227 -48.51 24.85 -72.77
CA LYS A 227 -47.78 23.58 -72.86
C LYS A 227 -46.33 23.75 -72.37
N ASP A 228 -45.63 24.79 -72.82
CA ASP A 228 -44.25 25.04 -72.43
C ASP A 228 -44.14 25.33 -70.92
N LEU A 229 -45.11 26.05 -70.35
CA LEU A 229 -45.20 26.30 -68.91
C LEU A 229 -45.45 25.01 -68.10
N ALA A 230 -46.29 24.11 -68.62
CA ALA A 230 -46.50 22.80 -68.01
C ALA A 230 -45.23 21.94 -68.04
N ASP A 231 -44.48 21.97 -69.13
CA ASP A 231 -43.21 21.25 -69.28
C ASP A 231 -42.12 21.79 -68.34
N GLN A 232 -42.02 23.12 -68.21
CA GLN A 232 -41.15 23.77 -67.22
C GLN A 232 -41.54 23.41 -65.79
N THR A 233 -42.84 23.34 -65.50
CA THR A 233 -43.34 22.94 -64.18
C THR A 233 -42.92 21.50 -63.86
N ALA A 234 -43.07 20.57 -64.81
CA ALA A 234 -42.66 19.17 -64.64
C ALA A 234 -41.15 19.03 -64.34
N GLN A 235 -40.30 19.73 -65.09
CA GLN A 235 -38.85 19.75 -64.83
C GLN A 235 -38.51 20.37 -63.46
N ALA A 236 -39.22 21.43 -63.06
CA ALA A 236 -39.03 22.04 -61.75
C ALA A 236 -39.41 21.06 -60.63
N THR A 237 -40.53 20.34 -60.75
CA THR A 237 -40.94 19.32 -59.77
C THR A 237 -39.98 18.14 -59.68
N GLU A 238 -39.38 17.69 -60.80
CA GLU A 238 -38.32 16.67 -60.78
C GLU A 238 -37.11 17.12 -59.96
N ARG A 239 -36.65 18.37 -60.16
CA ARG A 239 -35.52 18.94 -59.41
C ARG A 239 -35.83 19.05 -57.91
N VAL A 240 -37.04 19.50 -57.55
CA VAL A 240 -37.44 19.58 -56.15
C VAL A 240 -37.55 18.18 -55.53
N THR A 241 -38.06 17.19 -56.26
CA THR A 241 -38.10 15.79 -55.80
C THR A 241 -36.71 15.28 -55.46
N ALA A 242 -35.73 15.48 -56.34
CA ALA A 242 -34.34 15.11 -56.08
C ALA A 242 -33.77 15.81 -54.83
N GLN A 243 -34.11 17.08 -54.62
CA GLN A 243 -33.71 17.83 -53.43
C GLN A 243 -34.31 17.25 -52.14
N VAL A 244 -35.60 16.88 -52.17
CA VAL A 244 -36.30 16.29 -51.02
C VAL A 244 -35.76 14.91 -50.68
N GLU A 245 -35.39 14.11 -51.68
CA GLU A 245 -34.71 12.83 -51.46
C GLU A 245 -33.33 13.00 -50.85
N ALA A 246 -32.55 13.97 -51.30
CA ALA A 246 -31.26 14.27 -50.70
C ALA A 246 -31.39 14.68 -49.23
N ILE A 247 -32.41 15.48 -48.88
CA ILE A 247 -32.71 15.86 -47.49
C ILE A 247 -33.06 14.62 -46.67
N ARG A 248 -33.94 13.75 -47.19
CA ARG A 248 -34.32 12.51 -46.50
C ARG A 248 -33.12 11.61 -46.25
N ALA A 249 -32.29 11.37 -47.26
CA ALA A 249 -31.08 10.56 -47.11
C ALA A 249 -30.14 11.13 -46.03
N ALA A 250 -29.96 12.45 -46.02
CA ALA A 250 -29.18 13.11 -44.97
C ALA A 250 -29.80 12.95 -43.57
N CYS A 251 -31.13 12.97 -43.44
CA CYS A 251 -31.80 12.66 -42.17
C CYS A 251 -31.50 11.24 -41.70
N ASP A 252 -31.63 10.26 -42.60
CA ASP A 252 -31.39 8.84 -42.32
C ASP A 252 -29.95 8.62 -41.83
N ASP A 253 -28.97 9.26 -42.47
CA ASP A 253 -27.56 9.24 -42.06
C ASP A 253 -27.35 9.84 -40.66
N VAL A 254 -27.97 10.99 -40.37
CA VAL A 254 -27.86 11.62 -39.04
C VAL A 254 -28.52 10.76 -37.97
N THR A 255 -29.64 10.09 -38.26
CA THR A 255 -30.28 9.15 -37.32
C THR A 255 -29.35 7.99 -36.97
N ALA A 256 -28.62 7.43 -37.94
CA ALA A 256 -27.64 6.38 -37.68
C ALA A 256 -26.50 6.86 -36.77
N VAL A 257 -26.00 8.08 -37.00
CA VAL A 257 -24.99 8.71 -36.14
C VAL A 257 -25.53 8.92 -34.72
N MET A 258 -26.76 9.42 -34.57
CA MET A 258 -27.38 9.62 -33.24
C MET A 258 -27.56 8.29 -32.48
N GLY A 259 -27.88 7.19 -33.16
CA GLY A 259 -27.92 5.86 -32.53
C GLY A 259 -26.55 5.41 -32.01
N THR A 260 -25.48 5.72 -32.74
CA THR A 260 -24.10 5.44 -32.30
C THR A 260 -23.73 6.29 -31.08
N VAL A 261 -24.07 7.59 -31.09
CA VAL A 261 -23.86 8.48 -29.94
C VAL A 261 -24.63 7.97 -28.71
N GLY A 262 -25.88 7.54 -28.88
CA GLY A 262 -26.68 6.97 -27.79
C GLY A 262 -26.05 5.73 -27.17
N THR A 263 -25.43 4.86 -27.97
CA THR A 263 -24.69 3.68 -27.47
C THR A 263 -23.48 4.11 -26.64
N THR A 264 -22.68 5.07 -27.14
CA THR A 264 -21.53 5.61 -26.40
C THR A 264 -21.93 6.23 -25.06
N VAL A 265 -23.08 6.92 -24.99
CA VAL A 265 -23.60 7.49 -23.75
C VAL A 265 -24.03 6.38 -22.77
N ALA A 266 -24.62 5.29 -23.25
CA ALA A 266 -24.95 4.14 -22.41
C ALA A 266 -23.69 3.46 -21.84
N ASP A 267 -22.64 3.31 -22.65
CA ASP A 267 -21.35 2.78 -22.20
C ASP A 267 -20.69 3.69 -21.15
N MET A 268 -20.79 5.01 -21.30
CA MET A 268 -20.32 5.97 -20.30
C MET A 268 -21.01 5.77 -18.94
N ASN A 269 -22.32 5.56 -18.91
CA ASN A 269 -23.04 5.28 -17.65
C ASN A 269 -22.52 4.02 -16.96
N GLY A 270 -22.27 2.95 -17.72
CA GLY A 270 -21.70 1.71 -17.16
C GLY A 270 -20.29 1.91 -16.58
N LEU A 271 -19.46 2.75 -17.19
CA LEU A 271 -18.14 3.11 -16.65
C LEU A 271 -18.25 3.92 -15.35
N VAL A 272 -19.21 4.85 -15.28
CA VAL A 272 -19.45 5.67 -14.09
C VAL A 272 -19.93 4.82 -12.90
N ASP A 273 -20.84 3.89 -13.14
CA ASP A 273 -21.26 2.90 -12.14
C ASP A 273 -20.08 2.07 -11.62
N GLY A 274 -19.17 1.69 -12.53
CA GLY A 274 -17.92 0.99 -12.18
C GLY A 274 -17.00 1.83 -11.28
N ILE A 275 -16.87 3.13 -11.55
CA ILE A 275 -16.10 4.07 -10.70
C ILE A 275 -16.73 4.19 -9.32
N ALA A 276 -18.05 4.38 -9.24
CA ALA A 276 -18.77 4.47 -7.97
C ALA A 276 -18.59 3.19 -7.12
N ALA A 277 -18.69 2.02 -7.74
CA ALA A 277 -18.46 0.74 -7.07
C ALA A 277 -17.01 0.62 -6.54
N ALA A 278 -16.01 1.06 -7.32
CA ALA A 278 -14.61 1.03 -6.91
C ALA A 278 -14.30 1.99 -5.75
N VAL A 279 -14.97 3.15 -5.68
CA VAL A 279 -14.78 4.10 -4.58
C VAL A 279 -15.47 3.63 -3.30
N ASP A 280 -16.75 3.29 -3.39
CA ASP A 280 -17.58 3.03 -2.22
C ASP A 280 -17.46 1.57 -1.72
N GLY A 281 -17.00 0.65 -2.57
CA GLY A 281 -16.99 -0.78 -2.28
C GLY A 281 -18.39 -1.41 -2.25
N SER A 282 -19.41 -0.64 -2.64
CA SER A 282 -20.78 -1.13 -2.76
C SER A 282 -20.88 -1.94 -4.04
N ALA A 283 -20.77 -3.26 -3.92
CA ALA A 283 -21.10 -4.17 -5.00
C ALA A 283 -22.61 -4.08 -5.31
N SER A 284 -23.02 -3.20 -6.22
CA SER A 284 -24.32 -3.30 -6.89
C SER A 284 -24.25 -4.15 -8.17
N LEU A 285 -23.07 -4.64 -8.56
CA LEU A 285 -22.87 -5.43 -9.77
C LEU A 285 -22.82 -6.94 -9.45
N GLY A 286 -24.00 -7.57 -9.56
CA GLY A 286 -24.23 -8.98 -9.89
C GLY A 286 -23.30 -10.06 -9.32
N ALA A 287 -23.76 -10.72 -8.25
CA ALA A 287 -23.57 -12.13 -7.83
C ALA A 287 -22.20 -12.86 -7.95
N THR A 288 -21.11 -12.21 -8.38
CA THR A 288 -19.83 -12.90 -8.65
C THR A 288 -18.58 -12.14 -8.19
N ALA A 289 -18.72 -11.00 -7.52
CA ALA A 289 -17.57 -10.19 -7.11
C ALA A 289 -17.04 -10.62 -5.73
N THR A 290 -15.84 -11.22 -5.74
CA THR A 290 -14.91 -11.30 -4.61
C THR A 290 -14.79 -9.97 -3.87
N ASP A 291 -14.84 -9.97 -2.53
CA ASP A 291 -14.63 -8.83 -1.61
C ASP A 291 -13.91 -7.62 -2.23
N VAL A 292 -14.65 -6.71 -2.86
CA VAL A 292 -14.10 -5.43 -3.32
C VAL A 292 -14.26 -4.43 -2.19
N THR A 293 -13.20 -4.24 -1.41
CA THR A 293 -13.13 -3.15 -0.45
C THR A 293 -12.94 -1.84 -1.22
N GLY A 294 -13.86 -0.90 -1.08
CA GLY A 294 -13.76 0.40 -1.74
C GLY A 294 -12.55 1.19 -1.28
N LEU A 295 -12.03 2.08 -2.12
CA LEU A 295 -10.85 2.92 -1.80
C LEU A 295 -10.99 3.64 -0.45
N SER A 296 -12.18 4.17 -0.15
CA SER A 296 -12.45 4.84 1.13
C SER A 296 -12.34 3.89 2.32
N GLN A 297 -12.83 2.65 2.19
CA GLN A 297 -12.74 1.63 3.23
C GLN A 297 -11.31 1.12 3.39
N MET A 298 -10.57 1.00 2.29
CA MET A 298 -9.16 0.61 2.30
C MET A 298 -8.31 1.66 3.03
N ALA A 299 -8.54 2.96 2.80
CA ALA A 299 -7.84 4.02 3.53
C ALA A 299 -8.08 3.93 5.05
N GLU A 300 -9.34 3.73 5.46
CA GLU A 300 -9.67 3.60 6.90
C GLU A 300 -9.08 2.32 7.52
N LYS A 301 -9.14 1.20 6.79
CA LYS A 301 -8.54 -0.06 7.24
C LYS A 301 -7.03 0.05 7.36
N LEU A 302 -6.36 0.65 6.38
CA LEU A 302 -4.91 0.89 6.40
C LEU A 302 -4.52 1.72 7.62
N ARG A 303 -5.27 2.78 7.90
CA ARG A 303 -5.07 3.63 9.08
C ARG A 303 -5.22 2.82 10.37
N SER A 304 -6.28 2.03 10.48
CA SER A 304 -6.54 1.19 11.66
C SER A 304 -5.43 0.16 11.89
N GLU A 305 -5.07 -0.61 10.85
CA GLU A 305 -4.01 -1.63 10.94
C GLU A 305 -2.65 -1.02 11.27
N ALA A 306 -2.33 0.14 10.69
CA ALA A 306 -1.09 0.86 10.99
C ALA A 306 -1.04 1.31 12.44
N THR A 307 -2.13 1.88 12.98
CA THR A 307 -2.17 2.26 14.41
C THR A 307 -2.02 1.05 15.34
N GLY A 308 -2.60 -0.10 15.00
CA GLY A 308 -2.42 -1.35 15.73
C GLY A 308 -0.97 -1.85 15.71
N PHE A 309 -0.37 -1.90 14.52
CA PHE A 309 1.02 -2.30 14.33
C PHE A 309 2.02 -1.38 15.05
N LEU A 310 1.80 -0.06 14.99
CA LEU A 310 2.61 0.93 15.69
C LEU A 310 2.52 0.78 17.21
N ALA A 311 1.33 0.46 17.74
CA ALA A 311 1.15 0.18 19.15
C ALA A 311 1.94 -1.06 19.60
N GLU A 312 2.09 -2.07 18.74
CA GLU A 312 2.96 -3.24 19.01
C GLU A 312 4.44 -2.89 18.90
N MET A 313 4.85 -2.11 17.90
CA MET A 313 6.24 -1.68 17.74
C MET A 313 6.74 -0.81 18.90
N ARG A 314 5.86 -0.03 19.53
CA ARG A 314 6.18 0.86 20.65
C ARG A 314 6.19 0.16 22.02
N ARG A 315 5.68 -1.07 22.15
CA ARG A 315 5.81 -1.90 23.37
C ARG A 315 7.22 -2.47 23.51
#